data_AF-A0A7L1MX17-F1
#
_entry.id   AF-A0A7L1MX17-F1
#
_cell.length_a   1.000
_cell.length_b   1.000
_cell.length_c   1.000
_cell.angle_alpha   90.00
_cell.angle_beta   90.00
_cell.angle_gamma   90.00
#
_symmetry.space_group_name_H-M   'P 1'
#
loop_
_entity.id
_entity.type
_entity.pdbx_description
1 polymer ?
#
loop_
_entity_poly.entity_id
_entity_poly.type
_entity_poly.pdbx_seq_one_letter_code
_entity_poly.pdbx_strand_id
1 'polypeptide(L)'
;AALREGYERFEPRAYLHNNYLPPRADFSSEDFVVPWKLRCLAETFASVGTRSTPKGAQPHFPVGTRLIPTGSQFHVPAGARLTPAGCQPRRLSRRRREPWQTKERRLRSRLRRILPIDVPRPPPLGAPLQPPADAVLSAFCLEAVSPDVGAFARALGHVASLLRPGGHALLLGALGESFYLAGAARLPVVPLAEGDVRRALSDA
;
A
#
# COMPACT_ATOMS: atom_id res chain seq x y z
N ALA A 1 -14.83 -18.00 1.12
CA ALA A 1 -14.04 -19.20 0.74
C ALA A 1 -13.31 -18.97 -0.58
N ALA A 2 -14.01 -18.75 -1.69
CA ALA A 2 -13.42 -18.59 -3.03
C ALA A 2 -12.29 -17.54 -3.15
N LEU A 3 -12.44 -16.37 -2.49
CA LEU A 3 -11.39 -15.34 -2.50
C LEU A 3 -10.09 -15.82 -1.82
N ARG A 4 -10.20 -16.52 -0.69
CA ARG A 4 -9.05 -17.06 0.05
C ARG A 4 -8.31 -18.11 -0.77
N GLU A 5 -9.05 -19.03 -1.38
CA GLU A 5 -8.51 -20.03 -2.31
C GLU A 5 -7.84 -19.38 -3.53
N GLY A 6 -8.39 -18.29 -4.04
CA GLY A 6 -7.75 -17.49 -5.08
C GLY A 6 -6.35 -17.02 -4.68
N TYR A 7 -6.21 -16.46 -3.47
CA TYR A 7 -4.95 -15.96 -2.94
C TYR A 7 -3.94 -17.06 -2.57
N GLU A 8 -4.35 -18.32 -2.42
CA GLU A 8 -3.42 -19.46 -2.29
C GLU A 8 -2.64 -19.71 -3.59
N ARG A 9 -3.19 -19.32 -4.74
CA ARG A 9 -2.54 -19.40 -6.06
C ARG A 9 -1.83 -18.10 -6.46
N PHE A 10 -1.78 -17.09 -5.59
CA PHE A 10 -1.17 -15.80 -5.91
C PHE A 10 0.33 -15.95 -6.17
N GLU A 11 0.80 -15.54 -7.35
CA GLU A 11 2.23 -15.56 -7.69
C GLU A 11 2.87 -14.16 -7.53
N PRO A 12 3.70 -13.92 -6.50
CA PRO A 12 4.22 -12.58 -6.22
C PRO A 12 5.13 -12.03 -7.31
N ARG A 13 5.93 -12.88 -7.97
CA ARG A 13 6.82 -12.44 -9.05
C ARG A 13 6.04 -11.99 -10.28
N ALA A 14 5.00 -12.72 -10.66
CA ALA A 14 4.13 -12.35 -11.76
C ALA A 14 3.35 -11.06 -11.45
N TYR A 15 2.82 -10.93 -10.23
CA TYR A 15 2.17 -9.68 -9.79
C TYR A 15 3.11 -8.47 -9.87
N LEU A 16 4.36 -8.63 -9.42
CA LEU A 16 5.37 -7.58 -9.48
C LEU A 16 5.69 -7.20 -10.93
N HIS A 17 5.86 -8.19 -11.81
CA HIS A 17 6.10 -7.97 -13.23
C HIS A 17 4.93 -7.19 -13.87
N ASN A 18 3.70 -7.60 -13.61
CA ASN A 18 2.51 -7.00 -14.22
C ASN A 18 2.28 -5.54 -13.80
N ASN A 19 2.70 -5.15 -12.59
CA ASN A 19 2.33 -3.86 -12.00
C ASN A 19 3.50 -2.88 -11.80
N TYR A 20 4.72 -3.39 -11.65
CA TYR A 20 5.89 -2.60 -11.26
C TYR A 20 7.06 -2.70 -12.24
N LEU A 21 6.81 -3.22 -13.45
CA LEU A 21 7.69 -3.09 -14.61
C LEU A 21 6.98 -2.31 -15.73
N PRO A 22 7.72 -1.84 -16.75
CA PRO A 22 7.11 -1.28 -17.95
C PRO A 22 6.08 -2.24 -18.58
N PRO A 23 4.96 -1.73 -19.12
CA PRO A 23 4.67 -0.30 -19.32
C PRO A 23 4.05 0.42 -18.11
N ARG A 24 3.58 -0.30 -17.07
CA ARG A 24 2.89 0.35 -15.93
C ARG A 24 3.83 1.19 -15.07
N ALA A 25 5.04 0.70 -14.81
CA ALA A 25 6.08 1.41 -14.07
C ALA A 25 7.06 2.14 -15.01
N ASP A 26 6.51 2.82 -16.02
CA ASP A 26 7.26 3.80 -16.77
C ASP A 26 7.39 5.09 -15.94
N PHE A 27 8.62 5.58 -15.79
CA PHE A 27 8.97 6.79 -15.05
C PHE A 27 9.40 7.94 -15.97
N SER A 28 9.23 7.80 -17.29
CA SER A 28 9.59 8.81 -18.28
C SER A 28 8.64 10.01 -18.28
N SER A 29 7.39 9.84 -17.84
CA SER A 29 6.38 10.90 -17.68
C SER A 29 5.70 10.87 -16.31
N GLU A 30 5.31 12.03 -15.80
CA GLU A 30 4.49 12.15 -14.59
C GLU A 30 3.02 11.76 -14.80
N ASP A 31 2.59 11.60 -16.05
CA ASP A 31 1.23 11.18 -16.41
C ASP A 31 1.02 9.67 -16.21
N PHE A 32 2.11 8.91 -16.04
CA PHE A 32 2.01 7.49 -15.75
C PHE A 32 1.57 7.22 -14.32
N VAL A 33 0.88 6.09 -14.17
CA VAL A 33 0.21 5.70 -12.94
C VAL A 33 1.15 5.55 -11.74
N VAL A 34 2.37 5.06 -11.93
CA VAL A 34 3.34 4.89 -10.83
C VAL A 34 3.94 6.24 -10.39
N PRO A 35 4.46 7.09 -11.28
CA PRO A 35 4.85 8.47 -10.95
C PRO A 35 3.73 9.27 -10.26
N TRP A 36 2.49 9.18 -10.77
CA TRP A 36 1.33 9.83 -10.15
C TRP A 36 1.12 9.37 -8.70
N LYS A 37 1.14 8.05 -8.42
CA LYS A 37 1.03 7.52 -7.04
C LYS A 37 2.14 8.06 -6.13
N LEU A 38 3.38 8.07 -6.62
CA LEU A 38 4.52 8.57 -5.84
C LEU A 38 4.40 10.07 -5.54
N ARG A 39 3.88 10.85 -6.47
CA ARG A 39 3.61 12.29 -6.28
C ARG A 39 2.56 12.49 -5.19
N CYS A 40 1.41 11.80 -5.27
CA CYS A 40 0.36 11.88 -4.24
C CYS A 40 0.90 11.55 -2.84
N LEU A 41 1.70 10.49 -2.71
CA LEU A 41 2.36 10.14 -1.46
C LEU A 41 3.30 11.25 -0.98
N ALA A 42 4.18 11.73 -1.86
CA ALA A 42 5.18 12.74 -1.51
C ALA A 42 4.55 14.07 -1.06
N GLU A 43 3.52 14.53 -1.77
CA GLU A 43 2.78 15.76 -1.45
C GLU A 43 2.03 15.62 -0.12
N THR A 44 1.39 14.48 0.11
CA THR A 44 0.68 14.21 1.37
C THR A 44 1.65 14.28 2.55
N PHE A 45 2.78 13.57 2.48
CA PHE A 45 3.78 13.60 3.57
C PHE A 45 4.46 14.96 3.74
N ALA A 46 4.62 15.73 2.67
CA ALA A 46 5.14 17.10 2.77
C ALA A 46 4.16 18.02 3.52
N SER A 47 2.84 17.85 3.31
CA SER A 47 1.81 18.66 3.96
C SER A 47 1.62 18.34 5.45
N VAL A 48 1.68 17.06 5.82
CA VAL A 48 1.54 16.61 7.23
C VAL A 48 2.68 17.14 8.09
N GLY A 49 3.90 17.27 7.53
CA GLY A 49 5.03 17.88 8.24
C GLY A 49 4.93 19.39 8.47
N THR A 50 3.97 20.09 7.87
CA THR A 50 3.77 21.55 8.03
C THR A 50 2.67 21.93 9.00
N ARG A 51 1.76 21.00 9.35
CA ARG A 51 0.76 21.21 10.41
C ARG A 51 1.30 20.59 11.68
N SER A 52 1.76 21.44 12.60
CA SER A 52 2.13 21.17 14.00
C SER A 52 1.84 19.76 14.55
N THR A 53 2.61 18.76 14.15
CA THR A 53 2.76 17.51 14.90
C THR A 53 3.89 17.71 15.91
N PRO A 54 3.72 17.36 17.20
CA PRO A 54 4.81 17.41 18.17
C PRO A 54 6.04 16.67 17.63
N LYS A 55 7.22 17.28 17.77
CA LYS A 55 8.51 16.63 17.49
C LYS A 55 8.57 15.33 18.30
N GLY A 56 8.30 14.20 17.66
CA GLY A 56 8.24 12.89 18.34
C GLY A 56 7.32 11.85 17.70
N ALA A 57 6.38 12.24 16.83
CA ALA A 57 5.52 11.29 16.14
C ALA A 57 6.32 10.44 15.13
N GLN A 58 6.65 9.21 15.54
CA GLN A 58 7.30 8.21 14.70
C GLN A 58 6.22 7.58 13.82
N PRO A 59 6.27 7.71 12.49
CA PRO A 59 5.28 7.06 11.68
C PRO A 59 5.55 5.54 11.68
N HIS A 60 4.73 4.82 12.43
CA HIS A 60 4.61 3.38 12.34
C HIS A 60 3.93 3.05 11.00
N PHE A 61 4.72 2.91 9.94
CA PHE A 61 4.19 2.43 8.66
C PHE A 61 4.20 0.90 8.64
N PRO A 62 3.05 0.21 8.72
CA PRO A 62 2.97 -1.10 8.11
C PRO A 62 3.11 -0.87 6.61
N VAL A 63 4.26 -1.22 6.04
CA VAL A 63 4.41 -1.26 4.59
C VAL A 63 3.50 -2.38 4.09
N GLY A 64 2.33 -1.99 3.59
CA GLY A 64 1.40 -2.85 2.89
C GLY A 64 2.01 -3.35 1.59
N THR A 65 2.74 -4.45 1.67
CA THR A 65 2.75 -5.45 0.62
C THR A 65 3.01 -6.76 1.33
N ARG A 66 1.94 -7.53 1.58
CA ARG A 66 1.88 -9.00 1.72
C ARG A 66 0.62 -9.40 2.47
N LEU A 67 -0.43 -9.72 1.72
CA LEU A 67 -1.25 -10.89 2.07
C LEU A 67 -0.39 -12.10 1.68
N ILE A 68 0.37 -12.64 2.62
CA ILE A 68 1.01 -13.94 2.45
C ILE A 68 0.18 -14.94 3.25
N PRO A 69 -0.37 -15.99 2.59
CA PRO A 69 -0.84 -17.16 3.30
C PRO A 69 0.30 -17.72 4.15
N THR A 70 0.04 -17.98 5.43
CA THR A 70 0.98 -18.65 6.35
C THR A 70 1.60 -19.89 5.69
N GLY A 71 2.91 -19.89 5.47
CA GLY A 71 3.63 -21.08 4.98
C GLY A 71 4.89 -20.85 4.13
N SER A 72 5.15 -19.64 3.61
CA SER A 72 6.30 -19.43 2.72
C SER A 72 7.29 -18.42 3.30
N GLN A 73 8.41 -18.92 3.84
CA GLN A 73 9.57 -18.10 4.16
C GLN A 73 10.14 -17.52 2.87
N PHE A 74 10.23 -16.19 2.75
CA PHE A 74 10.93 -15.56 1.62
C PHE A 74 12.10 -14.71 2.10
N HIS A 75 13.27 -15.16 1.68
CA HIS A 75 14.52 -14.41 1.57
C HIS A 75 14.35 -13.29 0.51
N VAL A 76 14.79 -12.07 0.83
CA VAL A 76 14.91 -10.98 -0.16
C VAL A 76 16.18 -11.25 -0.95
N PRO A 77 16.13 -11.63 -2.25
CA PRO A 77 17.37 -11.84 -3.00
C PRO A 77 18.08 -10.50 -3.16
N ALA A 78 19.30 -10.42 -2.62
CA ALA A 78 20.25 -9.38 -2.99
C ALA A 78 20.61 -9.58 -4.46
N GLY A 79 20.00 -8.81 -5.38
CA GLY A 79 20.35 -8.96 -6.80
C GLY A 79 19.40 -8.41 -7.87
N ALA A 80 18.25 -7.80 -7.53
CA ALA A 80 17.46 -7.09 -8.55
C ALA A 80 18.14 -5.75 -8.90
N ARG A 81 19.11 -5.83 -9.81
CA ARG A 81 19.89 -4.69 -10.31
C ARG A 81 18.98 -3.85 -11.22
N LEU A 82 18.23 -2.92 -10.63
CA LEU A 82 17.53 -1.86 -11.37
C LEU A 82 18.57 -0.80 -11.78
N THR A 83 19.19 -0.97 -12.94
CA THR A 83 19.92 0.12 -13.59
C THR A 83 18.89 1.07 -14.23
N PRO A 84 18.84 2.36 -13.85
CA PRO A 84 18.02 3.32 -14.59
C PRO A 84 18.73 3.62 -15.91
N ALA A 85 18.17 3.16 -17.03
CA ALA A 85 18.46 3.74 -18.32
C ALA A 85 18.05 5.21 -18.28
N GLY A 86 18.94 6.08 -18.75
CA GLY A 86 18.86 7.52 -18.55
C GLY A 86 17.52 8.13 -18.91
N CYS A 87 16.92 8.80 -17.94
CA CYS A 87 15.91 9.84 -18.14
C CYS A 87 16.16 10.91 -17.08
N GLN A 88 16.52 12.11 -17.50
CA GLN A 88 16.53 13.27 -16.62
C GLN A 88 15.09 13.78 -16.46
N PRO A 89 14.49 13.79 -15.25
CA PRO A 89 13.21 14.43 -15.03
C PRO A 89 13.42 15.88 -14.60
N ARG A 90 12.78 16.82 -15.29
CA ARG A 90 12.70 18.23 -14.92
C ARG A 90 11.81 18.38 -13.67
N ARG A 91 12.51 18.51 -12.53
CA ARG A 91 12.17 19.03 -11.18
C ARG A 91 10.72 18.95 -10.66
N LEU A 92 10.45 17.90 -9.88
CA LEU A 92 9.96 18.12 -8.50
C LEU A 92 10.94 19.05 -7.76
N SER A 93 10.41 19.96 -6.94
CA SER A 93 11.09 21.05 -6.20
C SER A 93 12.58 20.86 -5.90
N ARG A 94 13.35 21.96 -5.94
CA ARG A 94 14.83 22.06 -5.78
C ARG A 94 15.40 21.58 -4.41
N ARG A 95 14.92 20.47 -3.84
CA ARG A 95 15.57 19.80 -2.71
C ARG A 95 16.71 18.93 -3.24
N ARG A 96 17.85 18.95 -2.54
CA ARG A 96 19.01 18.08 -2.81
C ARG A 96 18.50 16.65 -3.01
N ARG A 97 18.73 16.06 -4.19
CA ARG A 97 18.30 14.68 -4.47
C ARG A 97 19.12 13.76 -3.59
N GLU A 98 18.53 13.30 -2.49
CA GLU A 98 19.09 12.22 -1.69
C GLU A 98 19.21 10.97 -2.58
N PRO A 99 20.39 10.30 -2.62
CA PRO A 99 20.56 9.07 -3.37
C PRO A 99 19.54 8.00 -2.95
N TRP A 100 19.02 7.24 -3.91
CA TRP A 100 17.97 6.25 -3.65
C TRP A 100 18.42 5.16 -2.66
N GLN A 101 19.72 4.84 -2.65
CA GLN A 101 20.32 3.88 -1.71
C GLN A 101 20.24 4.37 -0.26
N THR A 102 20.34 5.68 -0.03
CA THR A 102 20.17 6.27 1.30
C THR A 102 18.71 6.21 1.73
N LYS A 103 17.77 6.50 0.81
CA LYS A 103 16.33 6.34 1.05
C LYS A 103 15.97 4.89 1.39
N GLU A 104 16.51 3.93 0.64
CA GLU A 104 16.29 2.50 0.87
C GLU A 104 16.84 2.05 2.22
N ARG A 105 18.10 2.39 2.55
CA ARG A 105 18.68 2.06 3.86
C ARG A 105 17.87 2.64 5.01
N ARG A 106 17.40 3.89 4.89
CA ARG A 106 16.53 4.52 5.89
C ARG A 106 15.18 3.82 6.02
N LEU A 107 14.59 3.37 4.91
CA LEU A 107 13.35 2.60 4.94
C LEU A 107 13.58 1.26 5.67
N ARG A 108 14.62 0.52 5.30
CA ARG A 108 14.98 -0.76 5.93
C ARG A 108 15.27 -0.61 7.42
N SER A 109 15.96 0.45 7.84
CA SER A 109 16.26 0.70 9.25
C SER A 109 15.03 1.09 10.09
N ARG A 110 13.95 1.57 9.45
CA ARG A 110 12.70 1.95 10.12
C ARG A 110 11.69 0.80 10.19
N LEU A 111 11.83 -0.22 9.34
CA LEU A 111 10.97 -1.41 9.40
C LEU A 111 11.28 -2.18 10.69
N ARG A 112 10.28 -2.29 11.57
CA ARG A 112 10.44 -2.97 12.87
C ARG A 112 9.97 -4.41 12.84
N ARG A 113 8.83 -4.67 12.21
CA ARG A 113 8.17 -5.98 12.19
C ARG A 113 7.39 -6.14 10.89
N ILE A 114 7.23 -7.39 10.48
CA ILE A 114 6.29 -7.82 9.43
C ILE A 114 5.31 -8.76 10.13
N LEU A 115 4.04 -8.40 10.15
CA LEU A 115 2.98 -9.12 10.87
C LEU A 115 1.96 -9.68 9.88
N PRO A 116 1.39 -10.88 10.14
CA PRO A 116 0.21 -11.33 9.41
C PRO A 116 -0.97 -10.40 9.70
N ILE A 117 -1.84 -10.24 8.70
CA ILE A 117 -3.05 -9.41 8.78
C ILE A 117 -4.20 -10.06 8.00
N ASP A 118 -5.41 -10.04 8.57
CA ASP A 118 -6.64 -10.55 7.98
C ASP A 118 -7.73 -9.46 8.09
N VAL A 119 -7.76 -8.52 7.14
CA VAL A 119 -8.62 -7.32 7.20
C VAL A 119 -10.14 -7.58 7.29
N PRO A 120 -10.70 -8.69 6.75
CA PRO A 120 -12.10 -9.03 7.00
C PRO A 120 -12.42 -9.40 8.46
N ARG A 121 -11.42 -9.69 9.30
CA ARG A 121 -11.61 -10.09 10.71
C ARG A 121 -11.27 -8.96 11.68
N PRO A 122 -12.12 -8.65 12.68
CA PRO A 122 -11.75 -7.80 13.80
C PRO A 122 -11.16 -8.64 14.95
N PRO A 123 -10.03 -8.24 15.57
CA PRO A 123 -9.06 -7.26 15.09
C PRO A 123 -8.21 -7.83 13.94
N PRO A 124 -7.79 -7.01 12.97
CA PRO A 124 -7.16 -7.52 11.74
C PRO A 124 -5.77 -8.11 11.97
N LEU A 125 -5.10 -7.78 13.08
CA LEU A 125 -3.81 -8.36 13.49
C LEU A 125 -3.95 -9.54 14.46
N GLY A 126 -5.17 -10.02 14.72
CA GLY A 126 -5.47 -11.05 15.73
C GLY A 126 -5.51 -10.52 17.17
N ALA A 127 -4.92 -9.35 17.42
CA ALA A 127 -5.07 -8.57 18.65
C ALA A 127 -5.06 -7.06 18.34
N PRO A 128 -5.58 -6.20 19.22
CA PRO A 128 -5.44 -4.75 19.08
C PRO A 128 -3.97 -4.32 19.04
N LEU A 129 -3.66 -3.33 18.20
CA LEU A 129 -2.31 -2.78 18.11
C LEU A 129 -2.02 -1.93 19.35
N GLN A 130 -0.88 -2.19 20.02
CA GLN A 130 -0.44 -1.47 21.21
C GLN A 130 1.01 -0.99 21.04
N PRO A 131 1.28 0.33 21.08
CA PRO A 131 0.29 1.42 21.02
C PRO A 131 -0.41 1.48 19.64
N PRO A 132 -1.60 2.11 19.53
CA PRO A 132 -2.23 2.34 18.23
C PRO A 132 -1.34 3.15 17.30
N ALA A 133 -1.54 3.01 15.99
CA ALA A 133 -0.73 3.66 14.98
C ALA A 133 -1.09 5.16 14.85
N ASP A 134 -0.07 6.00 14.65
CA ASP A 134 -0.26 7.40 14.27
C ASP A 134 -0.80 7.54 12.84
N ALA A 135 -0.40 6.62 11.95
CA ALA A 135 -0.81 6.61 10.57
C ALA A 135 -0.84 5.20 9.98
N VAL A 136 -1.70 4.98 8.99
CA VAL A 136 -1.81 3.73 8.24
C VAL A 136 -1.75 4.06 6.74
N LEU A 137 -0.95 3.28 6.01
CA LEU A 137 -0.89 3.28 4.55
C LEU A 137 -1.40 1.94 4.04
N SER A 138 -2.45 1.96 3.21
CA SER A 138 -2.93 0.78 2.50
C SER A 138 -2.98 1.07 1.00
N ALA A 139 -2.46 0.14 0.19
CA ALA A 139 -2.39 0.30 -1.26
C ALA A 139 -2.82 -0.99 -1.96
N PHE A 140 -3.88 -0.92 -2.78
CA PHE A 140 -4.43 -2.01 -3.59
C PHE A 140 -4.74 -3.27 -2.77
N CYS A 141 -5.45 -3.09 -1.64
CA CYS A 141 -5.67 -4.16 -0.67
C CYS A 141 -7.15 -4.34 -0.37
N LEU A 142 -7.82 -3.29 0.12
CA LEU A 142 -9.17 -3.40 0.69
C LEU A 142 -10.20 -3.81 -0.37
N GLU A 143 -10.15 -3.21 -1.55
CA GLU A 143 -11.00 -3.56 -2.68
C GLU A 143 -10.67 -4.95 -3.25
N ALA A 144 -9.39 -5.33 -3.21
CA ALA A 144 -8.91 -6.59 -3.76
C ALA A 144 -9.28 -7.80 -2.89
N VAL A 145 -9.58 -7.58 -1.61
CA VAL A 145 -9.96 -8.64 -0.65
C VAL A 145 -11.39 -8.55 -0.13
N SER A 146 -12.20 -7.69 -0.74
CA SER A 146 -13.59 -7.52 -0.34
C SER A 146 -14.51 -8.08 -1.43
N PRO A 147 -15.44 -8.99 -1.11
CA PRO A 147 -16.37 -9.54 -2.09
C PRO A 147 -17.45 -8.54 -2.54
N ASP A 148 -17.73 -7.51 -1.74
CA ASP A 148 -18.75 -6.51 -2.00
C ASP A 148 -18.43 -5.17 -1.30
N VAL A 149 -19.19 -4.12 -1.63
CA VAL A 149 -18.99 -2.75 -1.08
C VAL A 149 -19.17 -2.72 0.44
N GLY A 150 -20.10 -3.51 0.98
CA GLY A 150 -20.29 -3.60 2.43
C GLY A 150 -19.11 -4.26 3.13
N ALA A 151 -18.52 -5.29 2.53
CA ALA A 151 -17.31 -5.93 3.03
C ALA A 151 -16.09 -5.00 2.95
N PHE A 152 -16.00 -4.18 1.91
CA PHE A 152 -14.99 -3.12 1.81
C PHE A 152 -15.11 -2.11 2.95
N ALA A 153 -16.32 -1.62 3.21
CA ALA A 153 -16.56 -0.68 4.32
C ALA A 153 -16.21 -1.29 5.69
N ARG A 154 -16.59 -2.55 5.94
CA ARG A 154 -16.20 -3.26 7.18
C ARG A 154 -14.69 -3.42 7.31
N ALA A 155 -14.02 -3.84 6.23
CA ALA A 155 -12.56 -4.00 6.22
C ALA A 155 -11.84 -2.67 6.46
N LEU A 156 -12.35 -1.57 5.91
CA LEU A 156 -11.86 -0.23 6.18
C LEU A 156 -12.02 0.14 7.66
N GLY A 157 -13.19 -0.10 8.25
CA GLY A 157 -13.42 0.12 9.69
C GLY A 157 -12.48 -0.69 10.58
N HIS A 158 -12.22 -1.96 10.24
CA HIS A 158 -11.25 -2.79 10.97
C HIS A 158 -9.81 -2.25 10.87
N VAL A 159 -9.43 -1.71 9.71
CA VAL A 159 -8.11 -1.08 9.54
C VAL A 159 -8.05 0.27 10.26
N ALA A 160 -9.14 1.05 10.26
CA ALA A 160 -9.24 2.30 11.01
C ALA A 160 -9.10 2.06 12.52
N SER A 161 -9.57 0.92 13.05
CA SER A 161 -9.39 0.56 14.46
C SER A 161 -7.92 0.35 14.88
N LEU A 162 -6.97 0.31 13.93
CA LEU A 162 -5.54 0.28 14.22
C LEU A 162 -4.98 1.69 14.51
N LEU A 163 -5.70 2.74 14.15
CA LEU A 163 -5.29 4.12 14.36
C LEU A 163 -5.67 4.61 15.75
N ARG A 164 -4.86 5.51 16.31
CA ARG A 164 -5.31 6.34 17.43
C ARG A 164 -6.36 7.36 16.97
N PRO A 165 -7.19 7.90 17.88
CA PRO A 165 -8.01 9.07 17.59
C PRO A 165 -7.18 10.21 17.00
N GLY A 166 -7.67 10.80 15.90
CA GLY A 166 -6.97 11.84 15.14
C GLY A 166 -5.75 11.37 14.36
N GLY A 167 -5.55 10.05 14.18
CA GLY A 167 -4.54 9.49 13.29
C GLY A 167 -4.86 9.70 11.80
N HIS A 168 -3.92 9.35 10.93
CA HIS A 168 -4.06 9.56 9.48
C HIS A 168 -4.10 8.25 8.69
N ALA A 169 -5.10 8.10 7.82
CA ALA A 169 -5.14 7.03 6.82
C ALA A 169 -4.75 7.57 5.43
N LEU A 170 -3.89 6.85 4.72
CA LEU A 170 -3.61 7.06 3.30
C LEU A 170 -3.98 5.79 2.55
N LEU A 171 -4.97 5.89 1.67
CA LEU A 171 -5.50 4.78 0.89
C LEU A 171 -5.22 4.99 -0.59
N LEU A 172 -4.65 3.98 -1.24
CA LEU A 172 -4.58 3.87 -2.70
C LEU A 172 -5.36 2.62 -3.10
N GLY A 173 -6.21 2.71 -4.11
CA GLY A 173 -6.97 1.56 -4.61
C GLY A 173 -7.34 1.70 -6.07
N ALA A 174 -7.90 0.64 -6.64
CA ALA A 174 -8.45 0.64 -7.98
C ALA A 174 -9.94 1.03 -7.98
N LEU A 175 -10.35 1.83 -8.98
CA LEU A 175 -11.75 2.17 -9.22
C LEU A 175 -12.25 1.41 -10.44
N GLY A 176 -13.48 0.90 -10.38
CA GLY A 176 -14.10 0.13 -11.47
C GLY A 176 -13.41 -1.19 -11.84
N GLU A 177 -12.36 -1.60 -11.11
CA GLU A 177 -11.67 -2.87 -11.36
C GLU A 177 -12.50 -4.05 -10.85
N SER A 178 -12.68 -5.06 -11.69
CA SER A 178 -13.43 -6.27 -11.34
C SER A 178 -12.54 -7.49 -11.13
N PHE A 179 -11.29 -7.45 -11.59
CA PHE A 179 -10.31 -8.50 -11.35
C PHE A 179 -8.88 -8.02 -11.69
N TYR A 180 -7.88 -8.75 -11.20
CA TYR A 180 -6.50 -8.66 -11.67
C TYR A 180 -5.83 -10.04 -11.77
N LEU A 181 -4.65 -10.09 -12.40
CA LEU A 181 -3.85 -11.30 -12.58
C LEU A 181 -2.60 -11.30 -11.71
N ALA A 182 -2.37 -12.41 -11.02
CA ALA A 182 -1.16 -12.70 -10.27
C ALA A 182 -0.64 -14.10 -10.67
N GLY A 183 -0.02 -14.17 -11.84
CA GLY A 183 0.36 -15.44 -12.47
C GLY A 183 -0.85 -16.10 -13.11
N ALA A 184 -1.03 -17.41 -12.87
CA ALA A 184 -2.24 -18.12 -13.31
C ALA A 184 -3.50 -17.73 -12.52
N ALA A 185 -3.36 -17.10 -11.35
CA ALA A 185 -4.49 -16.69 -10.52
C ALA A 185 -5.18 -15.44 -11.08
N ARG A 186 -6.47 -15.57 -11.39
CA ARG A 186 -7.39 -14.46 -11.64
C ARG A 186 -8.19 -14.15 -10.38
N LEU A 187 -7.92 -13.01 -9.78
CA LEU A 187 -8.47 -12.62 -8.48
C LEU A 187 -9.58 -11.61 -8.67
N PRO A 188 -10.81 -11.86 -8.18
CA PRO A 188 -11.89 -10.90 -8.27
C PRO A 188 -11.60 -9.69 -7.36
N VAL A 189 -12.06 -8.52 -7.80
CA VAL A 189 -11.97 -7.25 -7.08
C VAL A 189 -13.38 -6.68 -7.04
N VAL A 190 -13.79 -6.09 -5.91
CA VAL A 190 -15.06 -5.35 -5.88
C VAL A 190 -14.89 -4.07 -6.70
N PRO A 191 -15.69 -3.84 -7.76
CA PRO A 191 -15.62 -2.60 -8.51
C PRO A 191 -16.20 -1.47 -7.68
N LEU A 192 -15.35 -0.55 -7.24
CA LEU A 192 -15.74 0.62 -6.46
C LEU A 192 -15.85 1.86 -7.34
N ALA A 193 -16.84 2.70 -7.07
CA ALA A 193 -16.87 4.09 -7.50
C ALA A 193 -16.23 5.00 -6.43
N GLU A 194 -15.84 6.21 -6.81
CA GLU A 194 -15.29 7.19 -5.86
C GLU A 194 -16.27 7.49 -4.72
N GLY A 195 -17.57 7.53 -5.00
CA GLY A 195 -18.62 7.75 -4.01
C GLY A 195 -18.67 6.65 -2.94
N ASP A 196 -18.40 5.40 -3.30
CA ASP A 196 -18.37 4.27 -2.35
C ASP A 196 -17.20 4.43 -1.36
N VAL A 197 -16.03 4.82 -1.89
CA VAL A 197 -14.82 5.06 -1.09
C VAL A 197 -15.03 6.23 -0.13
N ARG A 198 -15.59 7.35 -0.61
CA ARG A 198 -15.86 8.54 0.21
C ARG A 198 -16.88 8.25 1.32
N ARG A 199 -17.93 7.48 1.02
CA ARG A 199 -18.92 7.06 2.02
C ARG A 199 -18.27 6.18 3.08
N ALA A 200 -17.56 5.13 2.67
CA ALA A 200 -16.89 4.22 3.61
C ALA A 200 -15.88 4.95 4.50
N LEU A 201 -15.18 5.97 3.99
CA LEU A 201 -14.27 6.82 4.78
C LEU A 201 -14.99 7.74 5.78
N SER A 202 -16.22 8.15 5.49
CA SER A 202 -17.00 9.00 6.38
C SER A 202 -17.63 8.20 7.52
N ASP A 203 -17.90 6.92 7.27
CA ASP A 203 -18.54 6.01 8.23
C ASP A 203 -17.54 5.29 9.16
N ALA A 204 -16.24 5.29 8.83
CA ALA A 204 -15.17 4.59 9.54
C ALA A 204 -14.49 5.44 10.62
#